data_AF-A0A3D2JPW7-F1
#
_entry.id   AF-A0A3D2JPW7-F1
#
_cell.length_a   1.000
_cell.length_b   1.000
_cell.length_c   1.000
_cell.angle_alpha   90.00
_cell.angle_beta   90.00
_cell.angle_gamma   90.00
#
_symmetry.space_group_name_H-M   'P 1'
#
loop_
_entity.id
_entity.type
_entity.pdbx_description
1 polymer ?
#
loop_
_entity_poly.entity_id
_entity_poly.type
_entity_poly.pdbx_seq_one_letter_code
_entity_poly.pdbx_strand_id
1 'polypeptide(L)' 'MVADDMGYGDFGLYSEGRVHTPALDELASEGIRLTQHYAGSAVCSPSRAALLTGRYPIRSGAVTPQEVL' A
#
# COMPACT_ATOMS: atom_id res chain seq x y z
N MET A 1 0.42 8.53 5.87
CA MET A 1 -0.88 7.86 6.12
C MET A 1 -0.83 6.49 5.48
N VAL A 2 -1.53 5.49 6.03
CA VAL A 2 -1.67 4.14 5.46
C VAL A 2 -3.14 3.78 5.51
N ALA A 3 -3.70 3.29 4.41
CA ALA A 3 -5.04 2.71 4.35
C ALA A 3 -4.94 1.18 4.38
N ASP A 4 -5.94 0.51 4.95
CA ASP A 4 -5.97 -0.96 5.02
C ASP A 4 -6.73 -1.54 3.82
N ASP A 5 -6.16 -2.56 3.18
CA ASP A 5 -6.71 -3.29 2.03
C ASP A 5 -7.15 -2.44 0.82
N MET A 6 -6.77 -1.16 0.76
CA MET A 6 -7.12 -0.26 -0.34
C MET A 6 -6.35 -0.63 -1.60
N GLY A 7 -7.09 -0.93 -2.67
CA GLY A 7 -6.54 -1.28 -3.97
C GLY A 7 -6.02 -0.07 -4.75
N TYR A 8 -5.11 -0.32 -5.70
CA TYR A 8 -4.60 0.73 -6.59
C TYR A 8 -5.71 1.42 -7.40
N GLY A 9 -6.76 0.67 -7.77
CA GLY A 9 -7.92 1.18 -8.49
C GLY A 9 -8.98 1.87 -7.61
N ASP A 10 -8.77 2.01 -6.31
CA ASP A 10 -9.75 2.65 -5.40
C ASP A 10 -9.58 4.17 -5.31
N PHE A 11 -8.69 4.74 -6.13
CA PHE A 11 -8.53 6.19 -6.28
C PHE A 11 -9.28 6.67 -7.51
N GLY A 12 -9.91 7.84 -7.43
CA GLY A 12 -10.57 8.48 -8.57
C GLY A 12 -9.64 8.62 -9.77
N LEU A 13 -8.40 9.05 -9.51
CA LEU A 13 -7.33 9.17 -10.50
C LEU A 13 -6.99 7.87 -11.25
N TYR A 14 -7.19 6.70 -10.63
CA TYR A 14 -6.83 5.39 -11.20
C TYR A 14 -8.04 4.53 -11.56
N SER A 15 -9.25 5.04 -11.37
CA SER A 15 -10.52 4.33 -11.61
C SER A 15 -11.32 4.88 -12.79
N GLU A 16 -10.71 5.75 -13.62
CA GLU A 16 -11.41 6.52 -14.66
C GLU A 16 -12.55 7.38 -14.07
N GLY A 17 -12.38 7.86 -12.83
CA GLY A 17 -13.37 8.68 -12.14
C GLY A 17 -14.58 7.92 -11.58
N ARG A 18 -14.56 6.58 -11.56
CA ARG A 18 -15.64 5.77 -10.94
C ARG A 18 -15.68 5.90 -9.42
N VAL A 19 -14.53 6.11 -8.78
CA VAL A 19 -14.42 6.35 -7.35
C VAL A 19 -14.20 7.84 -7.09
N HIS A 20 -14.83 8.39 -6.05
CA HIS A 20 -14.78 9.82 -5.75
C HIS A 20 -13.91 10.11 -4.51
N THR A 21 -12.66 10.51 -4.72
CA THR A 21 -11.64 10.74 -3.67
C THR A 21 -10.97 12.12 -3.76
N PRO A 22 -11.72 13.24 -3.79
CA PRO A 22 -11.22 14.55 -4.19
C PRO A 22 -10.03 15.04 -3.34
N ALA A 23 -10.04 14.80 -2.03
CA ALA A 23 -8.93 15.22 -1.16
C ALA A 23 -7.64 14.43 -1.44
N LEU A 24 -7.74 13.15 -1.84
CA LEU A 24 -6.59 12.34 -2.22
C LEU A 24 -6.12 12.67 -3.64
N ASP A 25 -7.07 12.97 -4.54
CA ASP A 25 -6.76 13.38 -5.92
C ASP A 25 -6.05 14.75 -5.93
N GLU A 26 -6.49 15.70 -5.09
CA GLU A 26 -5.83 16.99 -4.86
C GLU A 26 -4.41 16.80 -4.32
N LEU A 27 -4.25 16.02 -3.24
CA LEU A 27 -2.94 15.67 -2.68
C LEU A 27 -2.00 15.05 -3.73
N ALA A 28 -2.54 14.19 -4.59
CA ALA A 28 -1.79 13.52 -5.64
C ALA A 28 -1.40 14.48 -6.79
N SER A 29 -2.17 15.56 -7.01
CA SER A 29 -1.91 16.58 -8.03
C SER A 29 -0.86 17.62 -7.61
N GLU A 30 -0.77 17.89 -6.30
CA GLU A 30 0.20 18.84 -5.74
C GLU A 30 1.54 18.19 -5.37
N GLY A 31 1.61 16.86 -5.39
CA GLY A 31 2.74 16.07 -4.90
C GLY A 31 3.36 15.13 -5.93
N ILE A 32 4.10 14.14 -5.40
CA ILE A 32 4.69 13.05 -6.19
C ILE A 32 3.80 11.81 -6.07
N ARG A 33 3.52 11.18 -7.20
CA ARG A 33 2.77 9.92 -7.29
C ARG A 33 3.71 8.77 -7.60
N LEU A 34 3.62 7.70 -6.80
CA LEU A 34 4.36 6.47 -7.04
C LEU A 34 3.46 5.49 -7.80
N THR A 35 3.65 5.37 -9.11
CA THR A 35 2.86 4.45 -9.96
C THR A 35 3.31 2.99 -9.84
N GLN A 36 4.39 2.72 -9.11
CA GLN A 36 5.01 1.40 -8.91
C GLN A 36 5.45 1.22 -7.44
N HIS A 37 4.54 1.44 -6.48
CA HIS A 37 4.80 1.23 -5.06
C HIS A 37 4.31 -0.15 -4.61
N TYR A 38 5.23 -1.10 -4.45
CA TYR A 38 4.92 -2.45 -3.99
C TYR A 38 5.04 -2.54 -2.46
N ALA A 39 4.03 -3.10 -1.82
CA ALA A 39 4.08 -3.41 -0.39
C ALA A 39 5.11 -4.52 -0.11
N GLY A 40 5.69 -4.53 1.09
CA GLY A 40 6.67 -5.56 1.49
C GLY A 40 6.11 -6.97 1.60
N SER A 41 4.78 -7.11 1.62
CA SER A 41 4.02 -8.36 1.53
C SER A 41 2.57 -8.06 1.15
N ALA A 42 1.83 -9.07 0.66
CA ALA A 42 0.40 -9.00 0.41
C ALA A 42 -0.47 -9.21 1.66
N VAL A 43 0.13 -9.52 2.83
CA VAL A 43 -0.58 -9.73 4.10
C VAL A 43 -0.30 -8.60 5.09
N CYS A 44 -1.29 -8.27 5.91
CA CYS A 44 -1.29 -7.10 6.80
C CYS A 44 -0.08 -7.04 7.76
N SER A 45 0.16 -8.09 8.54
CA SER A 45 1.25 -8.15 9.53
C SER A 45 2.64 -8.01 8.88
N PRO A 46 3.04 -8.83 7.88
CA PRO A 46 4.33 -8.68 7.23
C PRO A 46 4.47 -7.36 6.45
N SER A 47 3.40 -6.86 5.82
CA SER A 47 3.43 -5.58 5.10
C SER A 47 3.74 -4.41 6.03
N ARG A 48 3.02 -4.32 7.17
CA ARG A 48 3.25 -3.27 8.18
C ARG A 48 4.63 -3.41 8.83
N ALA A 49 5.07 -4.63 9.11
CA ALA A 49 6.40 -4.86 9.67
C ALA A 49 7.50 -4.40 8.71
N ALA A 50 7.37 -4.65 7.41
CA ALA A 50 8.32 -4.17 6.41
C ALA A 50 8.35 -2.64 6.34
N LEU A 51 7.18 -1.99 6.35
CA LEU A 51 7.07 -0.53 6.33
C LEU A 51 7.73 0.12 7.57
N LEU A 52 7.46 -0.42 8.76
CA LEU A 52 7.95 0.17 10.02
C LEU A 52 9.44 -0.06 10.26
N THR A 53 10.00 -1.16 9.74
CA THR A 53 11.39 -1.54 10.00
C THR A 53 12.33 -1.27 8.84
N GLY A 54 11.81 -1.01 7.64
CA GLY A 54 12.61 -0.90 6.41
C GLY A 54 13.31 -2.19 6.01
N ARG A 55 12.83 -3.35 6.48
CA ARG A 55 13.43 -4.67 6.27
C ARG A 55 12.43 -5.60 5.60
N TYR A 56 12.95 -6.55 4.81
CA TYR A 56 12.11 -7.66 4.34
C TYR A 56 11.45 -8.39 5.52
N PRO A 57 10.18 -8.82 5.41
CA PRO A 57 9.45 -9.46 6.51
C PRO A 57 10.18 -10.67 7.14
N ILE A 58 10.88 -11.48 6.32
CA ILE A 58 11.70 -12.60 6.81
C ILE A 58 12.82 -12.18 7.77
N ARG A 59 13.26 -10.93 7.70
CA ARG A 59 14.34 -10.37 8.52
C ARG A 59 13.84 -9.72 9.82
N SER A 60 12.53 -9.63 10.02
CA SER A 60 11.90 -9.13 11.26
C SER A 60 11.14 -10.23 12.02
N GLY A 61 10.98 -11.42 11.45
CA GLY A 61 10.22 -12.53 12.06
C GLY A 61 8.71 -12.36 11.97
N ALA A 62 8.22 -11.30 11.31
CA ALA A 62 6.81 -11.03 11.10
C ALA A 62 6.25 -11.80 9.88
N VAL A 63 6.65 -13.06 9.73
CA VAL A 63 6.16 -13.98 8.69
C VAL A 63 5.83 -15.32 9.33
N THR A 64 4.64 -15.81 9.06
CA THR A 64 4.23 -17.18 9.37
C THR A 64 4.30 -18.05 8.12
N PRO A 65 4.47 -19.39 8.23
CA PRO A 65 4.51 -20.28 7.06
C PRO A 65 3.31 -20.13 6.12
N GLN A 66 2.14 -19.75 6.65
CA GLN A 66 0.91 -19.52 5.90
C GLN A 66 0.93 -18.25 5.05
N GLU A 67 1.82 -17.31 5.35
CA GLU A 67 1.93 -16.00 4.66
C GLU A 67 3.04 -15.98 3.59
N VAL A 68 3.79 -17.08 3.44
CA VAL A 68 4.92 -17.22 2.49
C VAL A 68 4.59 -18.18 1.34
N LEU A 69 3.49 -18.92 1.44
CA LEU A 69 2.94 -19.82 0.41
C LEU A 69 1.83 -19.11 -0.37
#